data_AF-A0A3L7ST66-F1
#
_entry.id   AF-A0A3L7ST66-F1
#
_cell.length_a   1.000
_cell.length_b   1.000
_cell.length_c   1.000
_cell.angle_alpha   90.00
_cell.angle_beta   90.00
_cell.angle_gamma   90.00
#
_symmetry.space_group_name_H-M   'P 1'
#
loop_
_entity.id
_entity.type
_entity.pdbx_description
1 polymer ?
#
loop_
_entity_poly.entity_id
_entity_poly.type
_entity_poly.pdbx_seq_one_letter_code
_entity_poly.pdbx_strand_id
1 'polypeptide(L)'
;MKKSVVAGLVLLVAVATGIADEFAGFVTRFGDGKMTVKKSRGTEAPEEITLKVADTVRIVRGKFNMGTMKIEAGGDFEGGKDALARQVQETNERIKKYIEEGKKGFGPGVFASIVTEGDKVAEIRVVGGGRKKQEK
;
A
#
# COMPACT_ATOMS: atom_id res chain seq x y z
N MET A 1 28.68 -35.14 -22.58
CA MET A 1 27.34 -34.59 -22.33
C MET A 1 27.16 -34.28 -20.85
N LYS A 2 27.38 -33.02 -20.40
CA LYS A 2 26.84 -32.42 -19.17
C LYS A 2 27.06 -30.91 -19.30
N LYS A 3 25.99 -30.11 -19.34
CA LYS A 3 25.90 -28.64 -19.12
C LYS A 3 24.78 -28.10 -20.00
N SER A 4 23.61 -27.85 -19.42
CA SER A 4 22.60 -26.81 -19.79
C SER A 4 21.22 -27.20 -19.23
N VAL A 5 21.01 -27.06 -17.91
CA VAL A 5 19.66 -27.19 -17.29
C VAL A 5 19.40 -26.03 -16.29
N VAL A 6 20.24 -24.99 -16.26
CA VAL A 6 20.10 -23.90 -15.27
C VAL A 6 20.17 -22.53 -15.95
N ALA A 7 19.36 -22.33 -16.99
CA ALA A 7 19.16 -21.02 -17.62
C ALA A 7 17.67 -20.67 -17.80
N GLY A 8 16.75 -21.51 -17.27
CA GLY A 8 15.31 -21.31 -17.41
C GLY A 8 14.62 -20.62 -16.22
N LEU A 9 15.31 -20.45 -15.09
CA LEU A 9 14.67 -19.97 -13.84
C LEU A 9 15.06 -18.54 -13.42
N VAL A 10 16.08 -17.95 -14.03
CA VAL A 10 16.55 -16.59 -13.66
C VAL A 10 15.85 -15.49 -14.47
N LEU A 11 15.10 -15.86 -15.51
CA LEU A 11 14.34 -14.92 -16.35
C LEU A 11 12.87 -14.74 -15.93
N LEU A 12 12.50 -15.13 -14.71
CA LEU A 12 11.12 -14.97 -14.20
C LEU A 12 10.94 -13.71 -13.34
N VAL A 13 11.99 -12.91 -13.14
CA VAL A 13 11.97 -11.70 -12.28
C VAL A 13 12.03 -10.39 -13.08
N ALA A 14 12.26 -10.44 -14.40
CA ALA A 14 12.66 -9.26 -15.16
C ALA A 14 11.63 -8.68 -16.17
N VAL A 15 10.50 -9.33 -16.45
CA VAL A 15 9.53 -8.81 -17.44
C VAL A 15 8.08 -9.01 -16.98
N ALA A 16 7.72 -8.28 -15.93
CA ALA A 16 6.34 -7.86 -15.72
C ALA A 16 6.29 -6.33 -15.72
N THR A 17 6.83 -5.71 -16.78
CA THR A 17 6.45 -4.33 -17.12
C THR A 17 5.07 -4.38 -17.78
N GLY A 18 4.06 -4.84 -17.03
CA GLY A 18 2.74 -4.25 -17.17
C GLY A 18 2.88 -2.79 -16.77
N ILE A 19 2.19 -1.88 -17.45
CA ILE A 19 2.13 -0.48 -17.09
C ILE A 19 1.55 -0.43 -15.68
N ALA A 20 2.42 -0.45 -14.68
CA ALA A 20 2.02 -0.51 -13.29
C ALA A 20 1.72 0.92 -12.88
N ASP A 21 0.44 1.28 -12.85
CA ASP A 21 0.03 2.60 -12.40
C ASP A 21 0.28 2.68 -10.88
N GLU A 22 1.28 3.47 -10.51
CA GLU A 22 1.62 3.80 -9.13
C GLU A 22 0.96 5.11 -8.73
N PHE A 23 0.21 5.12 -7.62
CA PHE A 23 -0.32 6.36 -7.06
C PHE A 23 -0.40 6.29 -5.53
N ALA A 24 -0.30 7.46 -4.90
CA ALA A 24 -0.45 7.61 -3.46
C ALA A 24 -1.90 8.00 -3.10
N GLY A 25 -2.39 7.47 -1.99
CA GLY A 25 -3.71 7.79 -1.48
C GLY A 25 -3.95 7.30 -0.06
N PHE A 26 -5.11 7.66 0.48
CA PHE A 26 -5.55 7.21 1.80
C PHE A 26 -6.47 6.01 1.65
N VAL A 27 -6.02 4.85 2.13
CA VAL A 27 -6.83 3.62 2.16
C VAL A 27 -7.86 3.76 3.27
N THR A 28 -9.13 4.00 2.90
CA THR A 28 -10.24 4.20 3.83
C THR A 28 -10.92 2.89 4.21
N ARG A 29 -10.89 1.89 3.33
CA ARG A 29 -11.43 0.55 3.57
C ARG A 29 -10.55 -0.51 2.89
N PHE A 30 -10.35 -1.62 3.57
CA PHE A 30 -9.64 -2.77 3.03
C PHE A 30 -10.29 -4.05 3.59
N GLY A 31 -10.84 -4.89 2.71
CA GLY A 31 -11.60 -6.08 3.09
C GLY A 31 -12.33 -6.70 1.90
N ASP A 32 -12.76 -7.97 2.03
CA ASP A 32 -13.60 -8.65 1.03
C ASP A 32 -13.02 -8.67 -0.40
N GLY A 33 -11.70 -8.70 -0.52
CA GLY A 33 -11.01 -8.66 -1.82
C GLY A 33 -11.07 -7.31 -2.53
N LYS A 34 -11.48 -6.24 -1.84
CA LYS A 34 -11.57 -4.88 -2.36
C LYS A 34 -10.84 -3.88 -1.45
N MET A 35 -10.41 -2.78 -2.04
CA MET A 35 -9.75 -1.69 -1.35
C MET A 35 -10.32 -0.37 -1.83
N THR A 36 -10.77 0.46 -0.90
CA THR A 36 -11.23 1.82 -1.17
C THR A 36 -10.12 2.79 -0.82
N VAL A 37 -9.75 3.63 -1.78
CA VAL A 37 -8.69 4.62 -1.65
C VAL A 37 -9.23 5.99 -2.03
N LYS A 38 -9.00 6.97 -1.16
CA LYS A 38 -9.08 8.39 -1.53
C LYS A 38 -7.76 8.80 -2.17
N LYS A 39 -7.76 8.86 -3.50
CA LYS A 39 -6.59 9.26 -4.29
C LYS A 39 -6.35 10.75 -4.10
N SER A 40 -5.16 11.11 -3.66
CA SER A 40 -4.76 12.51 -3.47
C SER A 40 -3.91 12.92 -4.68
N ARG A 41 -4.55 13.43 -5.74
CA ARG A 41 -3.85 13.89 -6.95
C ARG A 41 -3.71 15.42 -6.91
N GLY A 42 -2.67 15.91 -6.23
CA GLY A 42 -2.32 17.34 -6.24
C GLY A 42 -3.48 18.26 -5.85
N THR A 43 -3.85 19.18 -6.75
CA THR A 43 -4.91 20.20 -6.59
C THR A 43 -6.33 19.72 -6.94
N GLU A 44 -6.50 18.48 -7.39
CA GLU A 44 -7.83 17.92 -7.72
C GLU A 44 -8.53 17.40 -6.45
N ALA A 45 -9.87 17.47 -6.45
CA ALA A 45 -10.68 16.96 -5.36
C ALA A 45 -10.35 15.47 -5.11
N PRO A 46 -10.24 15.03 -3.85
CA PRO A 46 -9.90 13.66 -3.53
C PRO A 46 -10.97 12.71 -4.08
N GLU A 47 -10.60 11.92 -5.08
CA GLU A 47 -11.48 10.94 -5.71
C GLU A 47 -11.44 9.63 -4.92
N GLU A 48 -12.61 9.14 -4.52
CA GLU A 48 -12.74 7.88 -3.78
C GLU A 48 -12.96 6.73 -4.77
N ILE A 49 -11.90 5.96 -5.02
CA ILE A 49 -11.92 4.83 -5.95
C ILE A 49 -11.94 3.52 -5.19
N THR A 50 -12.70 2.54 -5.67
CA THR A 50 -12.68 1.17 -5.14
C THR A 50 -12.03 0.25 -6.14
N LEU A 51 -10.93 -0.37 -5.75
CA LEU A 51 -10.15 -1.28 -6.58
C LEU A 51 -10.30 -2.72 -6.11
N LYS A 52 -10.20 -3.65 -7.07
CA LYS A 52 -10.10 -5.07 -6.76
C LYS A 52 -8.67 -5.38 -6.29
N VAL A 53 -8.56 -6.15 -5.24
CA VAL A 53 -7.28 -6.56 -4.68
C VAL A 53 -6.92 -7.90 -5.29
N ALA A 54 -5.70 -8.03 -5.85
CA ALA A 54 -5.25 -9.32 -6.35
C ALA A 54 -5.13 -10.33 -5.19
N ASP A 55 -5.38 -11.61 -5.48
CA ASP A 55 -5.20 -12.67 -4.49
C ASP A 55 -3.75 -12.74 -3.99
N THR A 56 -2.80 -12.46 -4.88
CA THR A 56 -1.36 -12.40 -4.64
C THR A 56 -0.84 -11.01 -4.27
N VAL A 57 -1.72 -10.08 -3.82
CA VAL A 57 -1.27 -8.73 -3.47
C VAL A 57 -0.13 -8.76 -2.45
N ARG A 58 0.95 -8.05 -2.77
CA ARG A 58 2.09 -7.89 -1.88
C ARG A 58 1.87 -6.68 -0.99
N ILE A 59 1.90 -6.85 0.34
CA ILE A 59 1.80 -5.73 1.28
C ILE A 59 3.16 -5.54 1.91
N VAL A 60 3.74 -4.36 1.70
CA VAL A 60 5.07 -4.01 2.19
C VAL A 60 5.00 -2.72 2.99
N ARG A 61 5.97 -2.53 3.87
CA ARG A 61 6.15 -1.24 4.55
C ARG A 61 6.72 -0.25 3.56
N GLY A 62 6.04 0.88 3.35
CA GLY A 62 6.56 1.99 2.57
C GLY A 62 7.61 2.78 3.36
N LYS A 63 8.79 2.97 2.78
CA LYS A 63 9.83 3.87 3.28
C LYS A 63 9.90 5.07 2.34
N PHE A 64 9.64 6.25 2.88
CA PHE A 64 9.77 7.49 2.11
C PHE A 64 11.25 7.81 1.93
N ASN A 65 11.72 7.83 0.68
CA ASN A 65 13.07 8.22 0.32
C ASN A 65 13.08 9.71 -0.01
N MET A 66 13.71 10.52 0.85
CA MET A 66 13.80 11.97 0.67
C MET A 66 14.65 12.38 -0.54
N GLY A 67 15.55 11.51 -1.03
CA GLY A 67 16.38 11.80 -2.20
C GLY A 67 15.63 11.64 -3.52
N THR A 68 14.69 10.70 -3.58
CA THR A 68 13.90 10.42 -4.80
C THR A 68 12.48 10.95 -4.72
N MET A 69 12.06 11.48 -3.56
CA MET A 69 10.67 11.85 -3.23
C MET A 69 9.66 10.71 -3.50
N LYS A 70 10.12 9.45 -3.40
CA LYS A 70 9.31 8.26 -3.68
C LYS A 70 9.13 7.40 -2.45
N ILE A 71 8.05 6.63 -2.44
CA ILE A 71 7.78 5.60 -1.43
C ILE A 71 8.33 4.28 -1.97
N GLU A 72 9.42 3.83 -1.40
CA GLU A 72 10.08 2.57 -1.73
C GLU A 72 9.64 1.47 -0.77
N ALA A 73 9.76 0.20 -1.18
CA ALA A 73 9.54 -0.93 -0.28
C ALA A 73 10.66 -0.99 0.78
N GLY A 74 10.31 -0.71 2.03
CA GLY A 74 11.21 -0.67 3.19
C GLY A 74 11.28 -1.97 3.99
N GLY A 75 10.64 -3.04 3.52
CA GLY A 75 10.60 -4.35 4.16
C GLY A 75 9.20 -4.96 4.18
N ASP A 76 9.10 -6.16 4.72
CA ASP A 76 7.82 -6.88 4.81
C ASP A 76 6.87 -6.20 5.81
N PHE A 77 5.58 -6.24 5.48
CA PHE A 77 4.54 -5.78 6.37
C PHE A 77 4.03 -6.95 7.20
N GLU A 78 4.48 -7.04 8.45
CA GLU A 78 4.10 -8.12 9.37
C GLU A 78 2.58 -8.18 9.56
N GLY A 79 1.99 -9.33 9.23
CA GLY A 79 0.55 -9.60 9.34
C GLY A 79 -0.28 -9.33 8.08
N GLY A 80 0.34 -8.92 6.97
CA GLY A 80 -0.27 -8.95 5.63
C GLY A 80 -1.63 -8.24 5.53
N LYS A 81 -2.60 -8.91 4.88
CA LYS A 81 -3.93 -8.35 4.58
C LYS A 81 -4.72 -8.03 5.85
N ASP A 82 -4.69 -8.91 6.84
CA ASP A 82 -5.44 -8.75 8.10
C ASP A 82 -4.88 -7.62 8.95
N ALA A 83 -3.55 -7.48 8.99
CA ALA A 83 -2.92 -6.36 9.69
C ALA A 83 -3.27 -5.03 9.02
N LEU A 84 -3.30 -4.97 7.68
CA LEU A 84 -3.72 -3.77 6.96
C LEU A 84 -5.19 -3.44 7.25
N ALA A 85 -6.09 -4.43 7.21
CA ALA A 85 -7.51 -4.24 7.51
C ALA A 85 -7.71 -3.67 8.94
N ARG A 86 -7.05 -4.26 9.94
CA ARG A 86 -7.08 -3.78 11.32
C ARG A 86 -6.51 -2.36 11.43
N GLN A 87 -5.39 -2.09 10.79
CA GLN A 87 -4.77 -0.77 10.84
C GLN A 87 -5.65 0.30 10.21
N VAL A 88 -6.35 0.00 9.10
CA VAL A 88 -7.32 0.90 8.47
C VAL A 88 -8.48 1.20 9.43
N GLN A 89 -9.02 0.18 10.10
CA GLN A 89 -10.07 0.36 11.10
C GLN A 89 -9.60 1.22 12.29
N GLU A 90 -8.47 0.87 12.92
CA GLU A 90 -7.90 1.60 14.04
C GLU A 90 -7.57 3.06 13.68
N THR A 91 -7.02 3.29 12.49
CA THR A 91 -6.70 4.64 12.01
C THR A 91 -7.96 5.46 11.81
N ASN A 92 -9.01 4.87 11.23
CA ASN A 92 -10.30 5.55 11.06
C ASN A 92 -10.95 5.91 12.41
N GLU A 93 -10.92 5.00 13.39
CA GLU A 93 -11.42 5.27 14.73
C GLU A 93 -10.63 6.36 15.45
N ARG A 94 -9.30 6.32 15.35
CA ARG A 94 -8.44 7.39 15.89
C ARG A 94 -8.80 8.72 15.26
N ILE A 95 -8.89 8.79 13.93
CA ILE A 95 -9.21 10.04 13.21
C ILE A 95 -10.58 10.58 13.63
N LYS A 96 -11.60 9.73 13.80
CA LYS A 96 -12.90 10.15 14.36
C LYS A 96 -12.73 10.83 15.72
N LYS A 97 -11.98 10.22 16.65
CA LYS A 97 -11.68 10.83 17.96
C LYS A 97 -10.94 12.17 17.84
N TYR A 98 -9.95 12.27 16.95
CA TYR A 98 -9.23 13.54 16.72
C TYR A 98 -10.17 14.64 16.19
N ILE A 99 -11.08 14.31 15.29
CA ILE A 99 -12.09 15.24 14.75
C ILE A 99 -13.06 15.67 15.84
N GLU A 100 -13.56 14.73 16.67
CA GLU A 100 -14.41 15.02 17.83
C GLU A 100 -13.71 15.91 18.86
N GLU A 101 -12.40 15.73 19.05
CA GLU A 101 -11.54 16.58 19.88
C GLU A 101 -11.20 17.94 19.23
N GLY A 102 -11.76 18.25 18.05
CA GLY A 102 -11.53 19.52 17.34
C GLY A 102 -10.12 19.67 16.76
N LYS A 103 -9.33 18.59 16.69
CA LYS A 103 -7.97 18.60 16.16
C LYS A 103 -8.00 18.41 14.64
N LYS A 104 -7.17 19.18 13.91
CA LYS A 104 -6.94 18.97 12.47
C LYS A 104 -6.23 17.63 12.26
N GLY A 105 -6.99 16.59 11.95
CA GLY A 105 -6.45 15.31 11.50
C GLY A 105 -6.13 15.33 10.00
N PHE A 106 -5.17 14.50 9.59
CA PHE A 106 -5.12 14.04 8.20
C PHE A 106 -6.40 13.22 7.92
N GLY A 107 -6.96 13.33 6.72
CA GLY A 107 -8.24 12.69 6.36
C GLY A 107 -8.29 11.19 6.67
N PRO A 108 -9.49 10.59 6.75
CA PRO A 108 -9.67 9.19 7.14
C PRO A 108 -8.84 8.25 6.24
N GLY A 109 -8.23 7.25 6.87
CA GLY A 109 -7.53 6.16 6.18
C GLY A 109 -6.03 6.09 6.46
N VAL A 110 -5.43 5.01 5.99
CA VAL A 110 -3.99 4.75 6.08
C VAL A 110 -3.32 5.23 4.80
N PHE A 111 -2.31 6.09 4.93
CA PHE A 111 -1.57 6.57 3.76
C PHE A 111 -0.74 5.43 3.15
N ALA A 112 -0.93 5.16 1.87
CA ALA A 112 -0.22 4.12 1.16
C ALA A 112 0.08 4.53 -0.28
N SER A 113 1.19 4.01 -0.81
CA SER A 113 1.41 3.94 -2.24
C SER A 113 0.80 2.64 -2.76
N ILE A 114 -0.02 2.74 -3.79
CA ILE A 114 -0.71 1.61 -4.40
C ILE A 114 -0.13 1.40 -5.78
N VAL A 115 0.25 0.16 -6.07
CA VAL A 115 0.71 -0.29 -7.38
C VAL A 115 -0.37 -1.18 -7.96
N THR A 116 -0.87 -0.80 -9.12
CA THR A 116 -1.89 -1.56 -9.85
C THR A 116 -1.28 -2.22 -11.08
N GLU A 117 -1.68 -3.45 -11.37
CA GLU A 117 -1.40 -4.13 -12.63
C GLU A 117 -2.73 -4.31 -13.36
N GLY A 118 -2.98 -3.48 -14.37
CA GLY A 118 -4.29 -3.43 -15.04
C GLY A 118 -5.40 -2.95 -14.10
N ASP A 119 -6.44 -3.77 -13.88
CA ASP A 119 -7.60 -3.44 -13.04
C ASP A 119 -7.45 -3.88 -11.57
N LYS A 120 -6.32 -4.50 -11.20
CA LYS A 120 -6.10 -5.11 -9.89
C LYS A 120 -4.94 -4.47 -9.15
N VAL A 121 -5.05 -4.43 -7.84
CA VAL A 121 -3.97 -4.01 -6.94
C VAL A 121 -2.97 -5.15 -6.79
N ALA A 122 -1.74 -4.92 -7.23
CA ALA A 122 -0.65 -5.88 -7.16
C ALA A 122 0.25 -5.66 -5.93
N GLU A 123 0.48 -4.41 -5.53
CA GLU A 123 1.27 -4.10 -4.34
C GLU A 123 0.71 -2.89 -3.57
N ILE A 124 0.78 -2.96 -2.24
CA ILE A 124 0.41 -1.88 -1.33
C ILE A 124 1.61 -1.57 -0.42
N ARG A 125 2.17 -0.38 -0.56
CA ARG A 125 3.26 0.13 0.28
C ARG A 125 2.70 1.06 1.35
N VAL A 126 2.56 0.55 2.57
CA VAL A 126 1.94 1.27 3.68
C VAL A 126 2.93 2.25 4.32
N VAL A 127 2.64 3.55 4.25
CA VAL A 127 3.50 4.60 4.82
C VAL A 127 2.98 5.02 6.19
N GLY A 128 3.87 4.98 7.19
CA GLY A 128 3.52 5.38 8.57
C GLY A 128 2.74 4.35 9.38
N GLY A 129 2.54 3.14 8.85
CA GLY A 129 1.72 2.09 9.47
C GLY A 129 2.44 0.91 10.11
N GLY A 130 3.74 0.73 9.86
CA GLY A 130 4.47 -0.27 10.60
C GLY A 130 4.56 0.17 12.06
N ARG A 131 4.00 -0.63 12.98
CA ARG A 131 4.25 -0.53 14.43
C ARG A 131 5.62 0.09 14.66
N LYS A 132 5.68 1.20 15.38
CA LYS A 132 6.91 1.58 16.05
C LYS A 132 7.34 0.34 16.83
N LYS A 133 8.54 -0.16 16.54
CA LYS A 133 9.25 -1.06 17.42
C LYS A 133 9.14 -0.42 18.81
N GLN A 134 8.46 -1.07 19.75
CA GLN A 134 8.63 -0.71 21.15
C GLN A 134 10.08 -1.11 21.45
N GLU A 135 10.99 -0.14 21.41
CA GLU A 135 12.28 -0.29 22.07
C GLU A 135 11.98 -0.35 23.57
N LYS A 136 12.41 -1.44 24.19
CA LYS A 136 12.45 -1.63 25.63
C LYS A 136 13.89 -1.81 26.03
#